data_AF-A0A3D0H1G3-F1
#
_entry.id   AF-A0A3D0H1G3-F1
#
_cell.length_a   1.000
_cell.length_b   1.000
_cell.length_c   1.000
_cell.angle_alpha   90.00
_cell.angle_beta   90.00
_cell.angle_gamma   90.00
#
_symmetry.space_group_name_H-M   'P 1'
#
loop_
_entity.id
_entity.type
_entity.pdbx_description
1 polymer ?
#
loop_
_entity_poly.entity_id
_entity_poly.type
_entity_poly.pdbx_seq_one_letter_code
_entity_poly.pdbx_strand_id
1 'polypeptide(L)'
;NLATMANSGATKGGFGPISQLAGMRGLMADPSGRIIPMPIRSNFREGLTAQEYFISTHGARKGLADTALRTADAGYLTRRLVDIAQDIIINEHDCGTMLGIWIRRKDDVAGQSMMSRLYGRLVAERVLDPKTGEVLAERDDALDHELSRKIAVAGVEEVKVRSALTCELTHGICSKCYGIDMARGTMVEMGSAVGIVAAQS
;
A
#
# COMPACT_ATOMS: atom_id res chain seq x y z
N ASN A 1 -6.76 12.54 29.42
CA ASN A 1 -6.11 13.29 28.32
C ASN A 1 -5.19 12.43 27.48
N LEU A 2 -4.10 11.83 27.99
CA LEU A 2 -3.21 10.98 27.18
C LEU A 2 -3.91 9.75 26.55
N ALA A 3 -4.72 9.02 27.31
CA ALA A 3 -5.51 7.90 26.77
C ALA A 3 -6.51 8.36 25.70
N THR A 4 -7.13 9.53 25.87
CA THR A 4 -8.02 10.15 24.89
C THR A 4 -7.28 10.48 23.60
N MET A 5 -6.05 11.03 23.69
CA MET A 5 -5.20 11.35 22.55
C MET A 5 -4.70 10.10 21.81
N ALA A 6 -4.44 9.00 22.52
CA ALA A 6 -4.08 7.73 21.90
C ALA A 6 -5.27 7.07 21.22
N ASN A 7 -6.44 7.05 21.86
CA ASN A 7 -7.66 6.49 21.29
C ASN A 7 -8.17 7.28 20.09
N SER A 8 -7.97 8.60 20.08
CA SER A 8 -8.34 9.45 18.94
C SER A 8 -7.35 9.38 17.77
N GLY A 9 -6.24 8.64 17.91
CA GLY A 9 -5.17 8.58 16.90
C GLY A 9 -4.36 9.87 16.76
N ALA A 10 -4.57 10.86 17.64
CA ALA A 10 -3.85 12.14 17.60
C ALA A 10 -2.36 11.99 17.99
N THR A 11 -2.00 10.96 18.75
CA THR A 11 -0.59 10.67 19.08
C THR A 11 0.11 9.89 17.97
N LYS A 12 1.29 10.37 17.53
CA LYS A 12 2.23 9.58 16.71
C LYS A 12 2.73 8.37 17.52
N GLY A 13 2.12 7.20 17.32
CA GLY A 13 2.55 5.94 17.92
C GLY A 13 1.57 5.26 18.90
N GLY A 14 0.36 5.80 19.07
CA GLY A 14 -0.69 5.20 19.89
C GLY A 14 -0.27 4.96 21.34
N PHE A 15 -0.47 3.74 21.86
CA PHE A 15 -0.13 3.39 23.25
C PHE A 15 1.36 3.11 23.50
N GLY A 16 2.18 2.91 22.46
CA GLY A 16 3.61 2.62 22.60
C GLY A 16 4.40 3.74 23.31
N PRO A 17 4.26 5.01 22.91
CA PRO A 17 4.85 6.13 23.63
C PRO A 17 4.31 6.27 25.07
N ILE A 18 3.03 5.97 25.30
CA ILE A 18 2.41 6.07 26.63
C ILE A 18 3.01 5.03 27.59
N SER A 19 3.26 3.81 27.12
CA SER A 19 3.88 2.77 27.96
C SER A 19 5.31 3.14 28.36
N GLN A 20 6.06 3.85 27.52
CA GLN A 20 7.39 4.36 27.87
C GLN A 20 7.35 5.55 28.85
N LEU A 21 6.28 6.34 28.83
CA LEU A 21 6.09 7.49 29.73
C LEU A 21 5.71 7.08 31.16
N ALA A 22 4.82 6.10 31.31
CA ALA A 22 4.20 5.75 32.60
C ALA A 22 4.34 4.27 33.02
N GLY A 23 4.82 3.40 32.13
CA GLY A 23 5.02 1.97 32.40
C GLY A 23 6.49 1.65 32.62
N MET A 24 7.04 0.77 31.78
CA MET A 24 8.48 0.53 31.68
C MET A 24 8.94 0.80 30.26
N ARG A 25 10.17 1.27 30.08
CA ARG A 25 10.70 1.51 28.74
C ARG A 25 11.03 0.21 27.99
N GLY A 26 11.39 -0.85 28.72
CA GLY A 26 11.54 -2.20 28.17
C GLY A 26 12.95 -2.53 27.69
N LEU A 27 13.03 -3.50 26.78
CA LEU A 27 14.29 -4.00 26.23
C LEU A 27 14.82 -3.10 25.11
N MET A 28 16.13 -2.97 25.03
CA MET A 28 16.83 -2.20 24.00
C MET A 28 17.70 -3.10 23.13
N ALA A 29 17.96 -2.65 21.90
CA ALA A 29 18.89 -3.31 21.00
C ALA A 29 20.27 -2.63 21.03
N ASP A 30 21.31 -3.44 20.99
CA ASP A 30 22.70 -3.04 20.76
C ASP A 30 22.88 -2.55 19.29
N PRO A 31 23.94 -1.81 18.91
CA PRO A 31 24.17 -1.39 17.53
C PRO A 31 24.27 -2.58 16.56
N SER A 32 24.68 -3.75 17.04
CA SER A 32 24.66 -5.01 16.27
C SER A 32 23.25 -5.56 15.99
N GLY A 33 22.21 -5.03 16.64
CA GLY A 33 20.83 -5.50 16.54
C GLY A 33 20.45 -6.60 17.54
N ARG A 34 21.38 -7.02 18.39
CA ARG A 34 21.10 -7.98 19.47
C ARG A 34 20.31 -7.32 20.58
N ILE A 35 19.35 -8.04 21.17
CA ILE A 35 18.59 -7.55 22.32
C ILE A 35 19.49 -7.62 23.56
N ILE A 36 19.62 -6.50 24.26
CA ILE A 36 20.34 -6.42 25.53
C ILE A 36 19.47 -7.08 26.61
N PRO A 37 19.95 -8.11 27.33
CA PRO A 37 19.13 -8.88 28.27
C PRO A 37 18.73 -8.09 29.53
N MET A 38 19.35 -6.93 29.77
CA MET A 38 19.01 -6.02 30.86
C MET A 38 17.93 -5.01 30.41
N PRO A 39 16.68 -5.11 30.90
CA PRO A 39 15.63 -4.15 30.55
C PRO A 39 15.78 -2.85 31.33
N ILE A 40 15.34 -1.75 30.72
CA ILE A 40 15.13 -0.47 31.39
C ILE A 40 13.80 -0.55 32.13
N ARG A 41 13.86 -0.57 33.47
CA ARG A 41 12.68 -0.72 34.33
C ARG A 41 12.00 0.61 34.58
N SER A 42 12.79 1.68 34.71
CA SER A 42 12.27 3.03 34.91
C SER A 42 11.56 3.58 33.67
N ASN A 43 10.67 4.53 33.90
CA ASN A 43 9.97 5.29 32.86
C ASN A 43 10.42 6.75 32.82
N PHE A 44 9.99 7.48 31.80
CA PHE A 44 10.35 8.89 31.64
C PHE A 44 9.78 9.82 32.72
N ARG A 45 8.70 9.42 33.40
CA ARG A 45 8.13 10.19 34.52
C ARG A 45 8.99 10.07 35.79
N GLU A 46 9.51 8.87 36.06
CA GLU A 46 10.39 8.56 37.20
C GLU A 46 11.84 9.02 36.97
N GLY A 47 12.24 9.10 35.69
CA GLY A 47 13.62 9.39 35.29
C GLY A 47 14.44 8.12 35.11
N LEU A 48 15.52 8.21 34.33
CA LEU A 48 16.40 7.09 34.02
C LEU A 48 17.70 7.20 34.81
N THR A 49 18.21 6.06 35.29
CA THR A 49 19.56 6.01 35.86
C THR A 49 20.62 6.24 34.77
N ALA A 50 21.85 6.59 35.17
CA ALA A 50 22.94 6.82 34.21
C ALA A 50 23.20 5.60 33.29
N GLN A 51 23.09 4.38 33.85
CA GLN A 51 23.26 3.14 33.09
C GLN A 51 22.11 2.90 32.11
N GLU A 52 20.87 3.06 32.55
CA GLU A 52 19.68 2.91 31.68
C GLU A 52 19.65 3.95 30.56
N TYR A 53 20.04 5.20 30.87
CA TYR A 53 20.17 6.24 29.87
C TYR A 53 21.25 5.87 28.84
N PHE A 54 22.42 5.40 29.29
CA PHE A 54 23.50 4.96 28.40
C PHE A 54 23.07 3.81 27.49
N ILE A 55 22.39 2.79 28.02
CA ILE A 55 21.84 1.68 27.23
C ILE A 55 20.84 2.21 26.19
N SER A 56 19.97 3.16 26.57
CA SER A 56 19.03 3.78 25.65
C SER A 56 19.69 4.53 24.48
N THR A 57 20.92 5.04 24.63
CA THR A 57 21.58 5.79 23.56
C THR A 57 21.98 4.92 22.36
N HIS A 58 22.26 3.63 22.58
CA HIS A 58 22.69 2.70 21.53
C HIS A 58 21.60 2.53 20.47
N GLY A 59 20.38 2.20 20.91
CA GLY A 59 19.22 2.06 20.03
C GLY A 59 18.84 3.38 19.35
N ALA A 60 18.90 4.50 20.08
CA ALA A 60 18.59 5.81 19.52
C ALA A 60 19.58 6.23 18.41
N ARG A 61 20.88 6.07 18.65
CA ARG A 61 21.91 6.43 17.67
C ARG A 61 21.86 5.54 16.43
N LYS A 62 21.65 4.23 16.60
CA LYS A 62 21.44 3.31 15.47
C LYS A 62 20.20 3.71 14.68
N GLY A 63 19.08 3.98 15.35
CA GLY A 63 17.86 4.42 14.69
C GLY A 63 18.07 5.67 13.83
N LEU A 64 18.74 6.69 14.38
CA LEU A 64 19.05 7.92 13.63
C LEU A 64 19.97 7.66 12.42
N ALA A 65 21.01 6.84 12.59
CA ALA A 65 21.92 6.49 11.51
C ALA A 65 21.21 5.68 10.41
N ASP A 66 20.41 4.68 10.79
CA ASP A 66 19.63 3.85 9.88
C ASP A 66 18.59 4.68 9.13
N THR A 67 17.93 5.63 9.80
CA THR A 67 17.01 6.57 9.13
C THR A 67 17.75 7.41 8.09
N ALA A 68 18.93 7.94 8.42
CA ALA A 68 19.73 8.72 7.47
C ALA A 68 20.16 7.88 6.24
N LEU A 69 20.63 6.65 6.46
CA LEU A 69 21.01 5.73 5.38
C LEU A 69 19.81 5.35 4.51
N ARG A 70 18.70 4.92 5.13
CA ARG A 70 17.48 4.53 4.41
C ARG A 70 16.86 5.69 3.62
N THR A 71 17.04 6.93 4.07
CA THR A 71 16.58 8.11 3.31
C THR A 71 17.31 8.22 1.97
N ALA A 72 18.63 7.98 1.95
CA ALA A 72 19.41 7.99 0.72
C ALA A 72 19.00 6.84 -0.22
N ASP A 73 18.83 5.63 0.32
CA ASP A 73 18.43 4.46 -0.47
C ASP A 73 17.03 4.62 -1.06
N ALA A 74 16.08 5.15 -0.30
CA ALA A 74 14.72 5.42 -0.77
C ALA A 74 14.72 6.43 -1.92
N GLY A 75 15.43 7.55 -1.78
CA GLY A 75 15.54 8.54 -2.85
C GLY A 75 16.22 7.98 -4.10
N TYR A 76 17.24 7.14 -3.93
CA TYR A 76 17.90 6.47 -5.04
C TYR A 76 16.98 5.49 -5.78
N LEU A 77 16.18 4.71 -5.04
CA LEU A 77 15.20 3.80 -5.59
C LEU A 77 14.14 4.55 -6.39
N THR A 78 13.54 5.60 -5.83
CA THR A 78 12.53 6.41 -6.53
C THR A 78 13.10 7.00 -7.83
N ARG A 79 14.35 7.50 -7.80
CA ARG A 79 15.00 8.00 -9.02
C ARG A 79 15.11 6.92 -10.10
N ARG A 80 15.58 5.72 -9.74
CA ARG A 80 15.66 4.59 -10.68
C ARG A 80 14.31 4.15 -11.21
N LEU A 81 13.27 4.15 -10.37
CA LEU A 81 11.91 3.81 -10.79
C LEU A 81 11.39 4.84 -11.80
N VAL A 82 11.61 6.13 -11.56
CA VAL A 82 11.24 7.20 -12.50
C VAL A 82 12.00 7.07 -13.82
N ASP A 83 13.32 6.82 -13.78
CA ASP A 83 14.15 6.65 -14.99
C ASP A 83 13.62 5.52 -15.91
N ILE A 84 13.06 4.45 -15.33
CA ILE A 84 12.49 3.31 -16.08
C ILE A 84 11.04 3.60 -16.51
N ALA A 85 10.26 4.27 -15.68
CA ALA A 85 8.81 4.44 -15.88
C ALA A 85 8.44 5.72 -16.65
N GLN A 86 9.37 6.64 -16.90
CA GLN A 86 9.08 7.95 -17.51
C GLN A 86 8.37 7.87 -18.88
N ASP A 87 8.64 6.82 -19.66
CA ASP A 87 8.06 6.63 -21.00
C ASP A 87 6.65 6.02 -20.96
N ILE A 88 6.15 5.69 -19.76
CA ILE A 88 4.82 5.10 -19.58
C ILE A 88 3.77 6.21 -19.45
N ILE A 89 3.15 6.53 -20.59
CA ILE A 89 2.10 7.55 -20.74
C ILE A 89 0.83 6.90 -21.30
N ILE A 90 -0.34 7.48 -21.00
CA ILE A 90 -1.60 7.06 -21.63
C ILE A 90 -1.67 7.59 -23.07
N ASN A 91 -1.49 6.70 -24.04
CA ASN A 91 -1.39 7.07 -25.46
C ASN A 91 -2.65 6.75 -26.27
N GLU A 92 -3.50 5.86 -25.79
CA GLU A 92 -4.74 5.47 -26.49
C GLU A 92 -5.85 5.12 -25.51
N HIS A 93 -7.11 5.15 -25.95
CA HIS A 93 -8.24 4.77 -25.11
C HIS A 93 -8.32 3.25 -24.90
N ASP A 94 -8.17 2.45 -25.97
CA ASP A 94 -8.29 0.99 -25.92
C ASP A 94 -7.28 0.34 -26.87
N CYS A 95 -6.47 -0.60 -26.36
CA CYS A 95 -5.56 -1.41 -27.17
C CYS A 95 -6.25 -2.63 -27.82
N GLY A 96 -7.53 -2.88 -27.53
CA GLY A 96 -8.29 -3.99 -28.09
C GLY A 96 -7.99 -5.37 -27.50
N THR A 97 -7.01 -5.49 -26.60
CA THR A 97 -6.64 -6.79 -26.02
C THR A 97 -7.81 -7.49 -25.30
N MET A 98 -7.82 -8.81 -25.40
CA MET A 98 -8.69 -9.71 -24.62
C MET A 98 -7.95 -10.37 -23.46
N LEU A 99 -6.66 -10.05 -23.31
CA LEU A 99 -5.83 -10.50 -22.22
C LEU A 99 -6.12 -9.69 -20.95
N GLY A 100 -5.95 -10.35 -19.82
CA GLY A 100 -6.19 -9.77 -18.52
C GLY A 100 -5.57 -10.64 -17.44
N ILE A 101 -5.56 -10.14 -16.22
CA ILE A 101 -5.08 -10.87 -15.05
C ILE A 101 -6.26 -11.36 -14.23
N TRP A 102 -6.10 -12.53 -13.61
CA TRP A 102 -7.09 -13.08 -12.70
C TRP A 102 -6.86 -12.55 -11.29
N ILE A 103 -7.88 -11.91 -10.71
CA ILE A 103 -7.90 -11.56 -9.29
C ILE A 103 -8.77 -12.60 -8.59
N ARG A 104 -8.13 -13.43 -7.77
CA ARG A 104 -8.82 -14.48 -6.99
C ARG A 104 -9.07 -14.03 -5.57
N ARG A 105 -10.20 -14.46 -5.01
CA ARG A 105 -10.60 -14.24 -3.62
C ARG A 105 -9.67 -14.91 -2.62
N LYS A 106 -9.12 -16.08 -2.99
CA LYS A 106 -8.23 -16.88 -2.13
C LYS A 106 -6.83 -16.26 -1.95
N ASP A 107 -6.41 -15.39 -2.86
CA ASP A 107 -5.06 -14.81 -2.83
C ASP A 107 -4.96 -13.76 -1.71
N ASP A 108 -4.15 -14.06 -0.69
CA ASP A 108 -3.82 -13.12 0.37
C ASP A 108 -2.66 -12.21 -0.09
N VAL A 109 -3.03 -11.01 -0.57
CA VAL A 109 -2.06 -9.97 -0.93
C VAL A 109 -2.04 -8.95 0.21
N ALA A 110 -1.15 -9.17 1.18
CA ALA A 110 -0.92 -8.25 2.29
C ALA A 110 -2.20 -7.92 3.11
N GLY A 111 -3.11 -8.88 3.29
CA GLY A 111 -4.37 -8.69 4.01
C GLY A 111 -5.43 -7.87 3.26
N GLN A 112 -5.20 -7.56 1.97
CA GLN A 112 -6.15 -6.81 1.16
C GLN A 112 -7.30 -7.70 0.69
N SER A 113 -8.52 -7.23 0.85
CA SER A 113 -9.71 -7.92 0.35
C SER A 113 -9.77 -7.86 -1.19
N MET A 114 -10.47 -8.84 -1.80
CA MET A 114 -10.73 -8.85 -3.24
C MET A 114 -11.36 -7.52 -3.73
N MET A 115 -12.29 -6.96 -2.95
CA MET A 115 -12.94 -5.68 -3.25
C MET A 115 -11.93 -4.53 -3.40
N SER A 116 -10.96 -4.43 -2.48
CA SER A 116 -9.94 -3.38 -2.55
C SER A 116 -9.00 -3.52 -3.76
N ARG A 117 -8.76 -4.76 -4.22
CA ARG A 117 -7.90 -5.06 -5.37
C ARG A 117 -8.59 -4.84 -6.71
N LEU A 118 -9.91 -5.01 -6.75
CA LEU A 118 -10.75 -4.77 -7.93
C LEU A 118 -10.99 -3.29 -8.18
N TYR A 119 -11.06 -2.48 -7.12
CA TYR A 119 -11.35 -1.07 -7.20
C TYR A 119 -10.43 -0.34 -8.19
N GLY A 120 -11.04 0.44 -9.09
CA GLY A 120 -10.35 1.26 -10.06
C GLY A 120 -9.86 0.54 -11.32
N ARG A 121 -10.13 -0.76 -11.47
CA ARG A 121 -9.79 -1.53 -12.68
C ARG A 121 -11.02 -1.67 -13.59
N LEU A 122 -10.80 -2.13 -14.83
CA LEU A 122 -11.88 -2.52 -15.74
C LEU A 122 -11.99 -4.04 -15.86
N VAL A 123 -13.20 -4.51 -16.08
CA VAL A 123 -13.51 -5.93 -16.31
C VAL A 123 -13.05 -6.34 -17.71
N ALA A 124 -12.30 -7.45 -17.81
CA ALA A 124 -11.84 -7.98 -19.10
C ALA A 124 -12.85 -8.96 -19.73
N GLU A 125 -13.58 -9.72 -18.90
CA GLU A 125 -14.60 -10.68 -19.30
C GLU A 125 -15.83 -10.53 -18.41
N ARG A 126 -17.03 -10.70 -18.97
CA ARG A 126 -18.29 -10.59 -18.23
C ARG A 126 -18.25 -11.41 -16.95
N VAL A 127 -18.69 -10.81 -15.85
CA VAL A 127 -18.76 -11.45 -14.55
C VAL A 127 -20.19 -11.90 -14.32
N LEU A 128 -20.38 -13.20 -14.07
CA LEU A 128 -21.68 -13.80 -13.80
C LEU A 128 -21.83 -14.08 -12.31
N ASP A 129 -23.05 -13.95 -11.79
CA ASP A 129 -23.38 -14.43 -10.46
C ASP A 129 -23.39 -15.97 -10.47
N PRO A 130 -22.60 -16.65 -9.61
CA PRO A 130 -22.55 -18.11 -9.58
C PRO A 130 -23.86 -18.77 -9.13
N LYS A 131 -24.77 -18.03 -8.47
CA LYS A 131 -26.04 -18.54 -7.94
C LYS A 131 -27.21 -18.29 -8.89
N THR A 132 -27.30 -17.09 -9.46
CA THR A 132 -28.45 -16.68 -10.30
C THR A 132 -28.17 -16.77 -11.79
N GLY A 133 -26.89 -16.77 -12.21
CA GLY A 133 -26.49 -16.70 -13.61
C GLY A 133 -26.69 -15.32 -14.25
N GLU A 134 -27.07 -14.31 -13.46
CA GLU A 134 -27.22 -12.93 -13.95
C GLU A 134 -25.85 -12.30 -14.23
N VAL A 135 -25.81 -11.39 -15.20
CA VAL A 135 -24.60 -10.61 -15.50
C VAL A 135 -24.43 -9.51 -14.46
N LEU A 136 -23.38 -9.63 -13.65
CA LEU A 136 -23.03 -8.65 -12.61
C LEU A 136 -22.27 -7.45 -13.19
N ALA A 137 -21.38 -7.70 -14.15
CA ALA A 137 -20.60 -6.68 -14.83
C ALA A 137 -20.30 -7.12 -16.27
N GLU A 138 -20.39 -6.17 -17.20
CA GLU A 138 -20.04 -6.37 -18.61
C GLU A 138 -18.55 -6.12 -18.86
N ARG A 139 -18.07 -6.47 -20.06
CA ARG A 139 -16.71 -6.14 -20.47
C ARG A 139 -16.52 -4.62 -20.53
N ASP A 140 -15.36 -4.15 -20.06
CA ASP A 140 -14.97 -2.75 -19.97
C ASP A 140 -15.74 -1.92 -18.92
N ASP A 141 -16.58 -2.54 -18.08
CA ASP A 141 -17.16 -1.85 -16.93
C ASP A 141 -16.08 -1.48 -15.92
N ALA A 142 -16.12 -0.23 -15.45
CA ALA A 142 -15.23 0.27 -14.42
C ALA A 142 -15.68 -0.24 -13.04
N LEU A 143 -14.75 -0.85 -12.30
CA LEU A 143 -14.99 -1.41 -10.99
C LEU A 143 -14.94 -0.30 -9.93
N ASP A 144 -16.09 0.32 -9.70
CA ASP A 144 -16.31 1.24 -8.60
C ASP A 144 -16.56 0.48 -7.28
N HIS A 145 -16.81 1.23 -6.19
CA HIS A 145 -17.09 0.63 -4.89
C HIS A 145 -18.39 -0.17 -4.86
N GLU A 146 -19.40 0.20 -5.67
CA GLU A 146 -20.70 -0.47 -5.67
C GLU A 146 -20.63 -1.81 -6.40
N LEU A 147 -20.07 -1.81 -7.61
CA LEU A 147 -19.87 -2.99 -8.45
C LEU A 147 -18.93 -3.99 -7.78
N SER A 148 -17.82 -3.50 -7.21
CA SER A 148 -16.88 -4.35 -6.46
C SER A 148 -17.54 -4.99 -5.24
N ARG A 149 -18.46 -4.28 -4.56
CA ARG A 149 -19.23 -4.83 -3.44
C ARG A 149 -20.24 -5.87 -3.92
N LYS A 150 -20.97 -5.61 -5.01
CA LYS A 150 -21.92 -6.57 -5.60
C LYS A 150 -21.22 -7.89 -5.94
N ILE A 151 -20.07 -7.82 -6.62
CA ILE A 151 -19.23 -8.98 -6.96
C ILE A 151 -18.77 -9.72 -5.69
N ALA A 152 -18.34 -8.99 -4.66
CA ALA A 152 -17.91 -9.59 -3.40
C ALA A 152 -19.05 -10.33 -2.68
N VAL A 153 -20.24 -9.74 -2.63
CA VAL A 153 -21.46 -10.30 -1.98
C VAL A 153 -22.02 -11.49 -2.75
N ALA A 154 -21.99 -11.46 -4.09
CA ALA A 154 -22.41 -12.57 -4.94
C ALA A 154 -21.58 -13.85 -4.71
N GLY A 155 -20.37 -13.71 -4.15
CA GLY A 155 -19.50 -14.85 -3.87
C GLY A 155 -18.68 -15.28 -5.07
N VAL A 156 -18.38 -14.37 -6.00
CA VAL A 156 -17.49 -14.66 -7.13
C VAL A 156 -16.08 -14.98 -6.62
N GLU A 157 -15.54 -16.12 -7.07
CA GLU A 157 -14.22 -16.62 -6.65
C GLU A 157 -13.06 -15.96 -7.39
N GLU A 158 -13.22 -15.70 -8.69
CA GLU A 158 -12.20 -15.06 -9.51
C GLU A 158 -12.82 -14.14 -10.56
N VAL A 159 -12.16 -13.01 -10.79
CA VAL A 159 -12.57 -12.01 -11.79
C VAL A 159 -11.38 -11.69 -12.68
N LYS A 160 -11.59 -11.76 -13.99
CA LYS A 160 -10.59 -11.35 -14.97
C LYS A 160 -10.69 -9.85 -15.21
N VAL A 161 -9.62 -9.13 -14.89
CA VAL A 161 -9.54 -7.67 -15.05
C VAL A 161 -8.48 -7.29 -16.08
N ARG A 162 -8.68 -6.14 -16.72
CA ARG A 162 -7.65 -5.53 -17.56
C ARG A 162 -6.48 -5.07 -16.70
N SER A 163 -5.29 -5.11 -17.28
CA SER A 163 -4.05 -4.76 -16.58
C SER A 163 -3.07 -4.07 -17.52
N ALA A 164 -2.29 -3.15 -16.96
CA ALA A 164 -1.14 -2.55 -17.63
C ALA A 164 -0.15 -3.61 -18.16
N LEU A 165 0.02 -4.73 -17.44
CA LEU A 165 0.95 -5.80 -17.81
C LEU A 165 0.54 -6.59 -19.05
N THR A 166 -0.75 -6.57 -19.40
CA THR A 166 -1.29 -7.30 -20.56
C THR A 166 -1.73 -6.35 -21.66
N CYS A 167 -1.28 -5.09 -21.62
CA CYS A 167 -1.57 -4.11 -22.66
C CYS A 167 -0.74 -4.43 -23.91
N GLU A 168 -1.37 -4.37 -25.08
CA GLU A 168 -0.74 -4.68 -26.38
C GLU A 168 -0.19 -3.44 -27.10
N LEU A 169 -0.23 -2.27 -26.46
CA LEU A 169 0.38 -1.06 -27.00
C LEU A 169 1.91 -1.20 -27.04
N THR A 170 2.50 -0.72 -28.14
CA THR A 170 3.96 -0.72 -28.33
C THR A 170 4.66 0.32 -27.47
N HIS A 171 4.04 1.49 -27.30
CA HIS A 171 4.54 2.58 -26.47
C HIS A 171 3.43 3.09 -25.56
N GLY A 172 3.69 3.13 -24.25
CA GLY A 172 2.72 3.55 -23.25
C GLY A 172 1.67 2.49 -22.92
N ILE A 173 0.56 2.93 -22.33
CA ILE A 173 -0.54 2.05 -21.89
C ILE A 173 -1.87 2.68 -22.34
N CYS A 174 -2.91 1.88 -22.54
CA CYS A 174 -4.23 2.41 -22.87
C CYS A 174 -5.02 2.77 -21.61
N SER A 175 -5.92 3.74 -21.72
CA SER A 175 -6.78 4.19 -20.62
C SER A 175 -7.56 3.03 -19.98
N LYS A 176 -8.12 2.11 -20.80
CA LYS A 176 -8.86 0.95 -20.29
C LYS A 176 -8.02 -0.10 -19.54
N CYS A 177 -6.75 -0.28 -19.90
CA CYS A 177 -5.88 -1.24 -19.20
C CYS A 177 -5.29 -0.67 -17.91
N TYR A 178 -5.19 0.66 -17.80
CA TYR A 178 -4.82 1.34 -16.57
C TYR A 178 -6.02 1.44 -15.61
N GLY A 179 -7.15 1.99 -16.09
CA GLY A 179 -8.38 2.17 -15.33
C GLY A 179 -8.55 3.59 -14.77
N ILE A 180 -9.00 3.66 -13.52
CA ILE A 180 -9.34 4.90 -12.82
C ILE A 180 -8.07 5.54 -12.24
N ASP A 181 -7.93 6.84 -12.44
CA ASP A 181 -6.94 7.64 -11.74
C ASP A 181 -7.34 7.77 -10.25
N MET A 182 -6.55 7.18 -9.37
CA MET A 182 -6.79 7.17 -7.92
C MET A 182 -6.75 8.57 -7.30
N ALA A 183 -6.11 9.55 -7.94
CA ALA A 183 -6.08 10.92 -7.44
C ALA A 183 -7.39 11.68 -7.73
N ARG A 184 -8.02 11.42 -8.88
CA ARG A 184 -9.23 12.12 -9.34
C ARG A 184 -10.52 11.33 -9.14
N GLY A 185 -10.43 10.01 -9.03
CA GLY A 185 -11.58 9.09 -8.96
C GLY A 185 -12.31 8.92 -10.30
N THR A 186 -11.75 9.40 -11.40
CA THR A 186 -12.30 9.29 -12.77
C THR A 186 -11.39 8.46 -13.65
N MET A 187 -11.89 8.01 -14.80
CA MET A 187 -11.05 7.34 -15.81
C MET A 187 -9.83 8.20 -16.17
N VAL A 188 -8.69 7.55 -16.37
CA VAL A 188 -7.45 8.26 -16.67
C VAL A 188 -7.54 9.00 -18.01
N GLU A 189 -7.09 10.25 -18.01
CA GLU A 189 -7.07 11.12 -19.17
C GLU A 189 -5.92 10.77 -20.13
N MET A 190 -6.15 11.01 -21.42
CA MET A 190 -5.13 10.87 -22.46
C MET A 190 -3.96 11.82 -22.19
N GLY A 191 -2.73 11.35 -22.40
CA GLY A 191 -1.51 12.11 -22.13
C GLY A 191 -1.07 12.12 -20.66
N SER A 192 -1.78 11.42 -19.76
CA SER A 192 -1.37 11.31 -18.35
C SER A 192 -0.07 10.52 -18.19
N ALA A 193 0.89 11.10 -17.48
CA ALA A 193 2.19 10.48 -17.19
C ALA A 193 2.10 9.48 -16.01
N VAL A 194 1.34 8.42 -16.20
CA VAL A 194 1.04 7.41 -15.16
C VAL A 194 2.28 6.70 -14.64
N GLY A 195 3.33 6.55 -15.44
CA GLY A 195 4.59 5.95 -14.99
C GLY A 195 5.31 6.77 -13.92
N ILE A 196 5.33 8.09 -14.06
CA ILE A 196 5.94 8.98 -13.05
C ILE A 196 5.15 8.92 -11.75
N VAL A 197 3.82 8.93 -11.84
CA VAL A 197 2.93 8.81 -10.67
C VAL A 197 3.16 7.47 -9.97
N ALA A 198 3.19 6.36 -10.71
CA ALA A 198 3.42 5.03 -10.15
C ALA A 198 4.82 4.84 -9.55
N ALA A 199 5.84 5.53 -10.06
CA ALA A 199 7.18 5.49 -9.49
C ALA A 199 7.32 6.27 -8.17
N GLN A 200 6.42 7.24 -7.93
CA GLN A 200 6.42 8.08 -6.74
C GLN A 200 5.48 7.58 -5.63
N SER A 201 4.42 6.85 -5.98
CA SER A 201 3.41 6.30 -5.07
C SER A 201 3.93 5.16 -4.21
#